data_AF-A0A9P9CXF0-F1
#
_entry.id   AF-A0A9P9CXF0-F1
#
_cell.length_a   1.000
_cell.length_b   1.000
_cell.length_c   1.000
_cell.angle_alpha   90.00
_cell.angle_beta   90.00
_cell.angle_gamma   90.00
#
_symmetry.space_group_name_H-M   'P 1'
#
loop_
_entity.id
_entity.type
_entity.pdbx_description
1 polymer ?
#
loop_
_entity_poly.entity_id
_entity_poly.type
_entity_poly.pdbx_seq_one_letter_code
_entity_poly.pdbx_strand_id
1 'polypeptide(L)'
;FTKDITLDKSVWMGYIKDYEGGTIMQCSMLPRVRYLEMGRMLLKQKECVHAKIRAFSRSHVIHQPPKQWKNGVTPIDPQSVDAIRASGWSPDMDELARQPRHGPNYNQLLHLLNALQNHQSSWPFLRPVSKDDVTDYYDIIKEPMDLDTMEAKLEADQYMAPEDFIKDARLVFANCRKYNDENTSYAKYANKLEKYMWRQINAIPEWSHLQP
;
A
#
# COMPACT_ATOMS: atom_id res chain seq x y z
N PHE A 1 -19.19 2.37 -22.39
CA PHE A 1 -20.31 1.81 -23.18
C PHE A 1 -21.33 1.23 -22.22
N THR A 2 -22.62 1.45 -22.42
CA THR A 2 -23.71 0.94 -21.56
C THR A 2 -24.82 0.30 -22.40
N LYS A 3 -25.50 -0.71 -21.85
CA LYS A 3 -26.72 -1.31 -22.45
C LYS A 3 -27.95 -0.43 -22.25
N ASP A 4 -27.88 0.50 -21.30
CA ASP A 4 -28.96 1.42 -20.99
C ASP A 4 -28.89 2.65 -21.90
N ILE A 5 -29.80 2.73 -22.87
CA ILE A 5 -29.83 3.79 -23.89
C ILE A 5 -30.66 4.95 -23.36
N THR A 6 -29.96 5.97 -22.89
CA THR A 6 -30.51 7.25 -22.39
C THR A 6 -30.87 8.23 -23.50
N LEU A 7 -30.42 8.02 -24.75
CA LEU A 7 -30.81 8.86 -25.89
C LEU A 7 -32.26 8.58 -26.32
N ASP A 8 -33.00 9.64 -26.62
CA ASP A 8 -34.35 9.55 -27.16
C ASP A 8 -34.41 8.69 -28.43
N LYS A 9 -35.40 7.79 -28.49
CA LYS A 9 -35.56 6.84 -29.60
C LYS A 9 -35.65 7.53 -30.97
N SER A 10 -36.24 8.73 -31.04
CA SER A 10 -36.34 9.50 -32.30
C SER A 10 -34.99 9.86 -32.92
N VAL A 11 -33.91 9.89 -32.14
CA VAL A 11 -32.58 10.33 -32.59
C VAL A 11 -31.81 9.21 -33.29
N TRP A 12 -32.10 7.95 -32.99
CA TRP A 12 -31.29 6.82 -33.46
C TRP A 12 -32.10 5.68 -34.11
N MET A 13 -33.38 5.56 -33.78
CA MET A 13 -34.26 4.52 -34.34
C MET A 13 -34.45 4.78 -35.85
N GLY A 14 -34.08 3.80 -36.67
CA GLY A 14 -34.09 3.91 -38.14
C GLY A 14 -32.75 4.30 -38.78
N TYR A 15 -31.76 4.74 -38.00
CA TYR A 15 -30.40 5.02 -38.48
C TYR A 15 -29.40 3.92 -38.15
N ILE A 16 -29.74 3.04 -37.19
CA ILE A 16 -28.93 1.89 -36.80
C ILE A 16 -29.56 0.62 -37.40
N LYS A 17 -28.71 -0.26 -37.94
CA LYS A 17 -29.15 -1.57 -38.45
C LYS A 17 -29.22 -2.58 -37.31
N ASP A 18 -30.39 -3.19 -37.13
CA ASP A 18 -30.59 -4.27 -36.20
C ASP A 18 -30.20 -5.60 -36.86
N TYR A 19 -29.18 -6.25 -36.29
CA TYR A 19 -28.76 -7.59 -36.69
C TYR A 19 -29.17 -8.59 -35.60
N GLU A 20 -29.64 -9.76 -36.02
CA GLU A 20 -29.97 -10.84 -35.09
C GLU A 20 -28.72 -11.25 -34.29
N GLY A 21 -28.80 -11.16 -32.95
CA GLY A 21 -27.67 -11.38 -32.04
C GLY A 21 -26.81 -10.14 -31.72
N GLY A 22 -27.07 -8.99 -32.35
CA GLY A 22 -26.38 -7.73 -32.04
C GLY A 22 -26.94 -7.05 -30.78
N THR A 23 -26.06 -6.59 -29.88
CA THR A 23 -26.47 -5.78 -28.72
C THR A 23 -26.13 -4.31 -28.97
N ILE A 24 -27.13 -3.43 -28.95
CA ILE A 24 -26.91 -1.98 -29.04
C ILE A 24 -26.31 -1.48 -27.73
N MET A 25 -25.26 -0.68 -27.83
CA MET A 25 -24.55 -0.09 -26.69
C MET A 25 -24.39 1.41 -26.90
N GLN A 26 -24.84 2.22 -25.93
CA GLN A 26 -24.59 3.66 -25.96
C GLN A 26 -23.16 3.97 -25.51
N CYS A 27 -22.49 4.87 -26.24
CA CYS A 27 -21.23 5.50 -25.82
C CYS A 27 -21.42 7.02 -25.74
N SER A 28 -21.34 7.57 -24.55
CA SER A 28 -21.41 9.02 -24.34
C SER A 28 -20.02 9.64 -24.49
N MET A 29 -19.92 10.64 -25.36
CA MET A 29 -18.71 11.42 -25.59
C MET A 29 -18.85 12.76 -24.86
N LEU A 30 -17.77 13.24 -24.24
CA LEU A 30 -17.73 14.53 -23.56
C LEU A 30 -17.66 15.65 -24.62
N PRO A 31 -18.66 16.54 -24.72
CA PRO A 31 -18.70 17.56 -25.77
C PRO A 31 -17.50 18.52 -25.76
N ARG A 32 -16.85 18.66 -24.60
CA ARG A 32 -15.68 19.52 -24.41
C ARG A 32 -14.38 18.92 -24.95
N VAL A 33 -14.38 17.66 -25.38
CA VAL A 33 -13.20 16.95 -25.87
C VAL A 33 -13.26 16.84 -27.39
N ARG A 34 -12.22 17.34 -28.07
CA ARG A 34 -12.06 17.22 -29.52
C ARG A 34 -11.34 15.92 -29.86
N TYR A 35 -12.08 14.82 -29.85
CA TYR A 35 -11.54 13.45 -29.95
C TYR A 35 -10.66 13.19 -31.17
N LEU A 36 -10.98 13.79 -32.33
CA LEU A 36 -10.16 13.65 -33.55
C LEU A 36 -8.78 14.33 -33.43
N GLU A 37 -8.61 15.26 -32.49
CA GLU A 37 -7.35 15.95 -32.23
C GLU A 37 -6.67 15.48 -30.94
N MET A 38 -7.17 14.41 -30.32
CA MET A 38 -6.75 13.96 -28.99
C MET A 38 -5.23 13.75 -28.91
N GLY A 39 -4.61 13.14 -29.93
CA GLY A 39 -3.15 12.96 -29.96
C GLY A 39 -2.38 14.30 -29.91
N ARG A 40 -2.84 15.32 -30.65
CA ARG A 40 -2.23 16.65 -30.63
C ARG A 40 -2.47 17.37 -29.31
N MET A 41 -3.66 17.23 -28.73
CA MET A 41 -4.00 17.81 -27.42
C MET A 41 -3.11 17.22 -26.32
N LEU A 42 -2.96 15.90 -26.26
CA LEU A 42 -2.11 15.22 -25.29
C LEU A 42 -0.64 15.62 -25.46
N LEU A 43 -0.15 15.73 -26.71
CA LEU A 43 1.22 16.17 -26.96
C LEU A 43 1.47 17.57 -26.39
N LYS A 44 0.59 18.53 -26.67
CA LYS A 44 0.69 19.89 -26.13
C LYS A 44 0.60 19.93 -24.60
N GLN A 45 -0.29 19.13 -24.00
CA GLN A 45 -0.40 19.03 -22.55
C GLN A 45 0.88 18.48 -21.93
N LYS A 46 1.44 17.42 -22.50
CA LYS A 46 2.72 16.84 -22.09
C LYS A 46 3.86 17.84 -22.20
N GLU A 47 3.95 18.58 -23.31
CA GLU A 47 4.94 19.64 -23.50
C GLU A 47 4.81 20.74 -22.44
N CYS A 48 3.59 21.18 -22.12
CA CYS A 48 3.34 22.18 -21.09
C CYS A 48 3.79 21.70 -19.70
N VAL A 49 3.43 20.46 -19.33
CA VAL A 49 3.86 19.84 -18.07
C VAL A 49 5.38 19.74 -18.02
N HIS A 50 6.03 19.25 -19.08
CA HIS A 50 7.48 19.19 -19.16
C HIS A 50 8.13 20.57 -19.05
N ALA A 51 7.60 21.59 -19.73
CA ALA A 51 8.12 22.96 -19.65
C ALA A 51 8.04 23.51 -18.21
N LYS A 52 6.93 23.24 -17.51
CA LYS A 52 6.79 23.60 -16.08
C LYS A 52 7.78 22.86 -15.20
N ILE A 53 7.94 21.54 -15.37
CA ILE A 53 8.93 20.75 -14.63
C ILE A 53 10.34 21.30 -14.86
N ARG A 54 10.71 21.60 -16.12
CA ARG A 54 12.03 22.13 -16.48
C ARG A 54 12.33 23.51 -15.87
N ALA A 55 11.31 24.30 -15.55
CA ALA A 55 11.48 25.60 -14.89
C ALA A 55 11.97 25.46 -13.42
N PHE A 56 11.70 24.31 -12.79
CA PHE A 56 12.04 24.06 -11.39
C PHE A 56 13.04 22.90 -11.20
N SER A 57 13.20 22.04 -12.20
CA SER A 57 14.00 20.83 -12.12
C SER A 57 14.93 20.63 -13.33
N ARG A 58 16.16 20.20 -13.02
CA ARG A 58 17.18 19.80 -14.00
C ARG A 58 17.22 18.29 -14.26
N SER A 59 16.23 17.51 -13.76
CA SER A 59 16.22 16.04 -13.91
C SER A 59 16.19 15.54 -15.36
N HIS A 60 15.84 16.41 -16.32
CA HIS A 60 15.84 16.10 -17.75
C HIS A 60 17.23 16.18 -18.40
N VAL A 61 18.25 16.68 -17.68
CA VAL A 61 19.63 16.76 -18.13
C VAL A 61 20.25 15.37 -17.99
N ILE A 62 20.58 14.74 -19.11
CA ILE A 62 21.26 13.44 -19.14
C ILE A 62 22.77 13.70 -19.12
N HIS A 63 23.44 13.27 -18.05
CA HIS A 63 24.90 13.34 -17.93
C HIS A 63 25.53 12.08 -18.55
N GLN A 64 26.55 12.28 -19.39
CA GLN A 64 27.30 11.16 -19.97
C GLN A 64 28.15 10.45 -18.90
N PRO A 65 28.39 9.14 -19.03
CA PRO A 65 29.23 8.42 -18.09
C PRO A 65 30.66 8.99 -18.06
N PRO A 66 31.35 8.90 -16.91
CA PRO A 66 32.74 9.32 -16.76
C PRO A 66 33.65 8.69 -17.81
N LYS A 67 34.60 9.47 -18.34
CA LYS A 67 35.54 8.99 -19.37
C LYS A 67 36.37 7.78 -18.90
N GLN A 68 36.61 7.66 -17.59
CA GLN A 68 37.34 6.54 -16.99
C GLN A 68 36.62 5.20 -17.18
N TRP A 69 35.29 5.21 -17.40
CA TRP A 69 34.50 3.99 -17.52
C TRP A 69 34.47 3.40 -18.94
N LYS A 70 35.21 3.99 -19.89
CA LYS A 70 35.25 3.52 -21.28
C LYS A 70 35.67 2.05 -21.43
N ASN A 71 36.52 1.55 -20.53
CA ASN A 71 37.05 0.18 -20.53
C ASN A 71 36.53 -0.67 -19.35
N GLY A 72 35.44 -0.26 -18.71
CA GLY A 72 34.86 -0.93 -17.54
C GLY A 72 34.67 0.00 -16.34
N VAL A 73 33.80 -0.40 -15.43
CA VAL A 73 33.46 0.38 -14.23
C VAL A 73 34.64 0.37 -13.27
N THR A 74 35.12 1.55 -12.90
CA THR A 74 36.17 1.75 -11.91
C THR A 74 35.68 2.68 -10.80
N PRO A 75 36.12 2.50 -9.54
CA PRO A 75 35.78 3.43 -8.47
C PRO A 75 36.21 4.85 -8.84
N ILE A 76 35.30 5.80 -8.65
CA ILE A 76 35.56 7.22 -8.82
C ILE A 76 35.19 7.94 -7.53
N ASP A 77 35.90 9.02 -7.22
CA ASP A 77 35.49 9.94 -6.18
C ASP A 77 34.20 10.66 -6.63
N PRO A 78 33.06 10.50 -5.94
CA PRO A 78 31.82 11.16 -6.33
C PRO A 78 31.95 12.69 -6.37
N GLN A 79 32.78 13.29 -5.50
CA GLN A 79 33.01 14.74 -5.47
C GLN A 79 33.81 15.25 -6.68
N SER A 80 34.47 14.35 -7.43
CA SER A 80 35.15 14.70 -8.69
C SER A 80 34.17 14.97 -9.84
N VAL A 81 32.91 14.56 -9.71
CA VAL A 81 31.86 14.76 -10.73
C VAL A 81 31.13 16.07 -10.46
N ASP A 82 31.29 17.06 -11.35
CA ASP A 82 30.72 18.40 -11.16
C ASP A 82 29.20 18.41 -10.92
N ALA A 83 28.47 17.48 -11.55
CA ALA A 83 27.02 17.36 -11.37
C ALA A 83 26.63 16.85 -9.96
N ILE A 84 27.41 15.92 -9.39
CA ILE A 84 27.23 15.40 -8.03
C ILE A 84 27.60 16.48 -7.01
N ARG A 85 28.70 17.21 -7.25
CA ARG A 85 29.08 18.35 -6.40
C ARG A 85 28.00 19.44 -6.41
N ALA A 86 27.46 19.77 -7.58
CA ALA A 86 26.43 20.79 -7.74
C ALA A 86 25.06 20.41 -7.14
N SER A 87 24.79 19.12 -6.91
CA SER A 87 23.55 18.68 -6.26
C SER A 87 23.59 18.81 -4.73
N GLY A 88 24.75 19.14 -4.15
CA GLY A 88 24.95 19.16 -2.70
C GLY A 88 25.06 17.76 -2.10
N TRP A 89 25.36 16.73 -2.90
CA TRP A 89 25.53 15.37 -2.43
C TRP A 89 26.69 15.27 -1.42
N SER A 90 26.49 14.46 -0.39
CA SER A 90 27.49 14.11 0.62
C SER A 90 27.43 12.61 0.94
N PRO A 91 28.53 12.01 1.42
CA PRO A 91 28.54 10.62 1.87
C PRO A 91 27.45 10.34 2.93
N ASP A 92 27.25 11.26 3.87
CA ASP A 92 26.23 11.14 4.92
C ASP A 92 24.81 11.11 4.34
N MET A 93 24.51 11.94 3.33
CA MET A 93 23.20 11.91 2.65
C MET A 93 22.99 10.61 1.87
N ASP A 94 24.06 10.07 1.29
CA ASP A 94 24.04 8.80 0.55
C ASP A 94 23.79 7.61 1.48
N GLU A 95 24.45 7.59 2.64
CA GLU A 95 24.23 6.60 3.69
C GLU A 95 22.78 6.66 4.21
N LEU A 96 22.28 7.87 4.51
CA LEU A 96 20.88 8.07 4.92
C LEU A 96 19.89 7.63 3.83
N ALA A 97 20.19 7.91 2.55
CA ALA A 97 19.33 7.52 1.45
C ALA A 97 19.30 6.00 1.21
N ARG A 98 20.38 5.29 1.59
CA ARG A 98 20.48 3.82 1.55
C ARG A 98 19.83 3.13 2.74
N GLN A 99 19.49 3.86 3.81
CA GLN A 99 18.75 3.26 4.91
C GLN A 99 17.44 2.65 4.39
N PRO A 100 17.07 1.44 4.86
CA PRO A 100 15.80 0.85 4.52
C PRO A 100 14.70 1.85 4.84
N ARG A 101 13.86 2.17 3.84
CA ARG A 101 12.66 2.96 4.07
C ARG A 101 11.52 2.00 4.26
N HIS A 102 10.81 2.16 5.36
CA HIS A 102 9.62 1.39 5.58
C HIS A 102 8.61 1.54 4.44
N GLY A 103 7.80 0.50 4.26
CA GLY A 103 6.75 0.47 3.24
C GLY A 103 5.72 1.61 3.40
N PRO A 104 4.92 1.89 2.35
CA PRO A 104 3.97 3.01 2.33
C PRO A 104 2.90 2.93 3.44
N ASN A 105 2.61 1.74 3.95
CA ASN A 105 1.61 1.49 4.99
C ASN A 105 2.19 1.45 6.41
N TYR A 106 3.51 1.54 6.58
CA TYR A 106 4.16 1.31 7.86
C TYR A 106 3.62 2.21 8.97
N ASN A 107 3.48 3.51 8.73
CA ASN A 107 2.99 4.44 9.75
C ASN A 107 1.55 4.13 10.17
N GLN A 108 0.67 3.78 9.22
CA GLN A 108 -0.71 3.39 9.53
C GLN A 108 -0.76 2.08 10.31
N LEU A 109 0.07 1.11 9.96
CA LEU A 109 0.18 -0.16 10.70
C LEU A 109 0.75 0.06 12.11
N LEU A 110 1.76 0.92 12.25
CA LEU A 110 2.34 1.29 13.53
C LEU A 110 1.31 1.97 14.42
N HIS A 111 0.51 2.90 13.88
CA HIS A 111 -0.58 3.52 14.63
C HIS A 111 -1.65 2.51 15.05
N LEU A 112 -2.02 1.58 14.16
CA LEU A 112 -2.97 0.51 14.47
C LEU A 112 -2.42 -0.40 15.58
N LEU A 113 -1.17 -0.84 15.47
CA LEU A 113 -0.51 -1.69 16.45
C LEU A 113 -0.47 -1.02 17.83
N ASN A 114 -0.04 0.25 17.88
CA ASN A 114 -0.05 1.05 19.10
C ASN A 114 -1.46 1.16 19.70
N ALA A 115 -2.49 1.36 18.87
CA ALA A 115 -3.88 1.39 19.34
C ALA A 115 -4.30 0.04 19.95
N LEU A 116 -3.89 -1.08 19.35
CA LEU A 116 -4.15 -2.42 19.88
C LEU A 116 -3.41 -2.65 21.21
N GLN A 117 -2.11 -2.36 21.27
CA GLN A 117 -1.30 -2.54 22.49
C GLN A 117 -1.83 -1.71 23.67
N ASN A 118 -2.32 -0.49 23.41
CA ASN A 118 -2.85 0.40 24.45
C ASN A 118 -4.31 0.14 24.85
N HIS A 119 -5.02 -0.79 24.20
CA HIS A 119 -6.41 -1.07 24.53
C HIS A 119 -6.51 -1.85 25.85
N GLN A 120 -7.48 -1.54 26.71
CA GLN A 120 -7.65 -2.18 28.05
C GLN A 120 -7.78 -3.72 28.05
N SER A 121 -8.07 -4.32 26.90
CA SER A 121 -8.20 -5.78 26.72
C SER A 121 -6.99 -6.42 26.02
N SER A 122 -5.89 -5.68 25.85
CA SER A 122 -4.68 -6.15 25.17
C SER A 122 -3.74 -6.96 26.04
N TRP A 123 -3.81 -6.81 27.37
CA TRP A 123 -2.81 -7.33 28.30
C TRP A 123 -2.44 -8.81 28.11
N PRO A 124 -3.36 -9.76 27.76
CA PRO A 124 -2.97 -11.16 27.55
C PRO A 124 -2.21 -11.41 26.25
N PHE A 125 -2.23 -10.45 25.34
CA PHE A 125 -1.75 -10.56 23.96
C PHE A 125 -0.50 -9.74 23.69
N LEU A 126 -0.01 -9.00 24.70
CA LEU A 126 1.17 -8.15 24.53
C LEU A 126 2.41 -8.98 24.23
N ARG A 127 2.60 -10.08 24.97
CA ARG A 127 3.81 -10.91 24.90
C ARG A 127 3.51 -12.35 24.50
N PRO A 128 4.51 -13.09 24.00
CA PRO A 128 4.38 -14.52 23.77
C PRO A 128 3.98 -15.26 25.05
N VAL A 129 3.12 -16.27 24.94
CA VAL A 129 2.76 -17.13 26.06
C VAL A 129 3.98 -17.92 26.52
N SER A 130 4.37 -17.77 27.79
CA SER A 130 5.51 -18.49 28.35
C SER A 130 5.26 -19.99 28.43
N LYS A 131 6.18 -20.80 27.89
CA LYS A 131 6.13 -22.26 28.00
C LYS A 131 6.26 -22.74 29.46
N ASP A 132 6.98 -21.98 30.29
CA ASP A 132 7.20 -22.33 31.68
C ASP A 132 5.92 -22.09 32.52
N ASP A 133 5.11 -21.09 32.14
CA ASP A 133 3.85 -20.78 32.81
C ASP A 133 2.69 -21.65 32.28
N VAL A 134 2.73 -22.02 30.99
CA VAL A 134 1.68 -22.78 30.31
C VAL A 134 2.31 -23.93 29.51
N THR A 135 2.50 -25.05 30.19
CA THR A 135 3.35 -26.16 29.71
C THR A 135 2.87 -26.85 28.44
N ASP A 136 1.56 -26.93 28.22
CA ASP A 136 0.93 -27.62 27.08
C ASP A 136 0.57 -26.67 25.91
N TYR A 137 0.86 -25.37 26.05
CA TYR A 137 0.40 -24.36 25.07
C TYR A 137 0.87 -24.67 23.65
N TYR A 138 2.17 -24.94 23.48
CA TYR A 138 2.78 -25.19 22.17
C TYR A 138 2.48 -26.61 21.61
N ASP A 139 1.90 -27.49 22.44
CA ASP A 139 1.38 -28.77 21.98
C ASP A 139 0.02 -28.59 21.28
N ILE A 140 -0.74 -27.56 21.65
CA ILE A 140 -2.07 -27.25 21.10
C ILE A 140 -2.00 -26.17 20.02
N ILE A 141 -1.22 -25.10 20.26
CA ILE A 141 -1.04 -23.95 19.37
C ILE A 141 0.25 -24.12 18.57
N LYS A 142 0.11 -24.25 17.24
CA LYS A 142 1.21 -24.56 16.32
C LYS A 142 1.87 -23.33 15.72
N GLU A 143 1.10 -22.26 15.56
CA GLU A 143 1.59 -20.99 15.05
C GLU A 143 1.27 -19.92 16.10
N PRO A 144 2.09 -19.77 17.15
CA PRO A 144 1.90 -18.75 18.19
C PRO A 144 2.07 -17.35 17.59
N MET A 145 1.34 -16.37 18.13
CA MET A 145 1.43 -14.97 17.74
C MET A 145 1.00 -14.07 18.90
N ASP A 146 1.58 -12.87 18.97
CA ASP A 146 1.35 -11.84 19.99
C ASP A 146 1.75 -10.47 19.44
N LEU A 147 1.39 -9.38 20.14
CA LEU A 147 1.58 -8.02 19.67
C LEU A 147 3.05 -7.58 19.65
N ASP A 148 3.89 -8.03 20.59
CA ASP A 148 5.35 -7.75 20.58
C ASP A 148 6.02 -8.46 19.38
N THR A 149 5.63 -9.71 19.08
CA THR A 149 6.09 -10.40 17.87
C THR A 149 5.65 -9.66 16.60
N MET A 150 4.41 -9.18 16.56
CA MET A 150 3.93 -8.35 15.43
C MET A 150 4.70 -7.04 15.31
N GLU A 151 5.08 -6.40 16.42
CA GLU A 151 5.93 -5.20 16.41
C GLU A 151 7.28 -5.48 15.77
N ALA A 152 7.95 -6.57 16.18
CA ALA A 152 9.23 -6.97 15.58
C ALA A 152 9.11 -7.26 14.07
N LYS A 153 8.00 -7.84 13.62
CA LYS A 153 7.73 -8.09 12.20
C LYS A 153 7.48 -6.79 11.42
N LEU A 154 6.79 -5.83 12.03
CA LEU A 154 6.55 -4.51 11.41
C LEU A 154 7.85 -3.73 11.24
N GLU A 155 8.70 -3.68 12.27
CA GLU A 155 10.01 -3.01 12.21
C GLU A 155 10.96 -3.66 11.18
N ALA A 156 10.82 -4.98 10.98
CA ALA A 156 11.58 -5.72 9.98
C ALA A 156 10.97 -5.69 8.56
N ASP A 157 9.98 -4.79 8.31
CA ASP A 157 9.29 -4.64 7.02
C ASP A 157 8.66 -5.94 6.47
N GLN A 158 8.23 -6.84 7.36
CA GLN A 158 7.64 -8.14 6.96
C GLN A 158 6.15 -8.06 6.59
N TYR A 159 5.53 -6.89 6.74
CA TYR A 159 4.15 -6.64 6.33
C TYR A 159 4.14 -5.81 5.05
N MET A 160 4.16 -6.49 3.90
CA MET A 160 4.14 -5.82 2.59
C MET A 160 2.76 -5.24 2.29
N ALA A 161 1.70 -5.88 2.78
CA ALA A 161 0.32 -5.43 2.66
C ALA A 161 -0.40 -5.43 4.02
N PRO A 162 -1.42 -4.58 4.23
CA PRO A 162 -2.19 -4.56 5.47
C PRO A 162 -2.83 -5.91 5.82
N GLU A 163 -3.16 -6.72 4.81
CA GLU A 163 -3.71 -8.06 4.96
C GLU A 163 -2.75 -9.00 5.69
N ASP A 164 -1.42 -8.83 5.52
CA ASP A 164 -0.41 -9.63 6.21
C ASP A 164 -0.45 -9.36 7.72
N PHE A 165 -0.58 -8.09 8.10
CA PHE A 165 -0.73 -7.68 9.50
C PHE A 165 -2.05 -8.18 10.09
N ILE A 166 -3.15 -8.04 9.34
CA ILE A 166 -4.48 -8.49 9.76
C ILE A 166 -4.50 -10.01 9.98
N LYS A 167 -3.79 -10.77 9.14
CA LYS A 167 -3.66 -12.22 9.29
C LYS A 167 -3.04 -12.60 10.64
N ASP A 168 -1.93 -11.96 11.01
CA ASP A 168 -1.28 -12.21 12.30
C ASP A 168 -2.15 -11.74 13.48
N ALA A 169 -2.77 -10.57 13.37
CA ALA A 169 -3.68 -10.07 14.41
C ALA A 169 -4.84 -11.05 14.66
N ARG A 170 -5.43 -11.59 13.59
CA ARG A 170 -6.49 -12.60 13.69
C ARG A 170 -5.97 -13.92 14.27
N LEU A 171 -4.72 -14.28 13.99
CA LEU A 171 -4.08 -15.47 14.56
C LEU A 171 -3.95 -15.36 16.09
N VAL A 172 -3.59 -14.19 16.62
CA VAL A 172 -3.61 -13.90 18.07
C VAL A 172 -4.98 -14.27 18.68
N PHE A 173 -6.06 -13.75 18.11
CA PHE A 173 -7.41 -13.96 18.62
C PHE A 173 -7.90 -15.39 18.44
N ALA A 174 -7.61 -16.00 17.29
CA ALA A 174 -7.98 -17.37 16.98
C ALA A 174 -7.27 -18.37 17.89
N ASN A 175 -5.96 -18.19 18.14
CA ASN A 175 -5.21 -19.02 19.07
C ASN A 175 -5.74 -18.90 20.49
N CYS A 176 -6.07 -17.68 20.93
CA CYS A 176 -6.69 -17.45 22.22
C CYS A 176 -7.99 -18.25 22.37
N ARG A 177 -8.90 -18.19 21.39
CA ARG A 177 -10.17 -18.92 21.41
C ARG A 177 -10.01 -20.43 21.23
N LYS A 178 -8.96 -20.87 20.55
CA LYS A 178 -8.65 -22.30 20.39
C LYS A 178 -8.17 -22.92 21.70
N TYR A 179 -7.34 -22.19 22.46
CA TYR A 179 -6.77 -22.70 23.70
C TYR A 179 -7.71 -22.50 24.91
N ASN A 180 -8.46 -21.39 24.95
CA ASN A 180 -9.28 -21.02 26.10
C ASN A 180 -10.78 -21.25 25.84
N ASP A 181 -11.51 -21.69 26.87
CA ASP A 181 -12.98 -21.78 26.83
C ASP A 181 -13.64 -20.41 26.58
N GLU A 182 -14.74 -20.39 25.86
CA GLU A 182 -15.45 -19.16 25.45
C GLU A 182 -15.93 -18.30 26.64
N ASN A 183 -16.13 -18.91 27.81
CA ASN A 183 -16.59 -18.20 29.01
C ASN A 183 -15.47 -17.50 29.77
N THR A 184 -14.20 -17.79 29.44
CA THR A 184 -13.02 -17.19 30.09
C THR A 184 -12.90 -15.70 29.78
N SER A 185 -12.21 -14.98 30.67
CA SER A 185 -11.86 -13.57 30.44
C SER A 185 -10.99 -13.41 29.19
N TYR A 186 -10.10 -14.37 28.90
CA TYR A 186 -9.23 -14.37 27.72
C TYR A 186 -10.02 -14.36 26.42
N ALA A 187 -10.96 -15.30 26.24
CA ALA A 187 -11.82 -15.34 25.06
C ALA A 187 -12.65 -14.05 24.90
N LYS A 188 -13.18 -13.52 26.01
CA LYS A 188 -13.88 -12.23 26.02
C LYS A 188 -12.98 -11.06 25.61
N TYR A 189 -11.72 -11.04 26.04
CA TYR A 189 -10.75 -10.00 25.66
C TYR A 189 -10.35 -10.11 24.19
N ALA A 190 -10.15 -11.32 23.66
CA ALA A 190 -9.90 -11.53 22.23
C ALA A 190 -11.04 -10.97 21.38
N ASN A 191 -12.29 -11.27 21.74
CA ASN A 191 -13.47 -10.77 21.02
C ASN A 191 -13.59 -9.23 21.08
N LYS A 192 -13.29 -8.62 22.25
CA LYS A 192 -13.30 -7.16 22.39
C LYS A 192 -12.21 -6.50 21.57
N LEU A 193 -10.99 -7.03 21.60
CA LEU A 193 -9.86 -6.46 20.88
C LEU A 193 -9.98 -6.64 19.37
N GLU A 194 -10.46 -7.79 18.90
CA GLU A 194 -10.75 -8.03 17.49
C GLU A 194 -11.82 -7.07 16.96
N LYS A 195 -12.91 -6.86 17.71
CA LYS A 195 -13.94 -5.86 17.36
C LYS A 195 -13.36 -4.44 17.32
N TYR A 196 -12.48 -4.11 18.26
CA TYR A 196 -11.80 -2.81 18.29
C TYR A 196 -10.88 -2.62 17.08
N MET A 197 -10.09 -3.64 16.72
CA MET A 197 -9.24 -3.66 15.53
C MET A 197 -10.04 -3.35 14.27
N TRP A 198 -11.14 -4.08 14.02
CA TRP A 198 -11.98 -3.84 12.84
C TRP A 198 -12.58 -2.44 12.80
N ARG A 199 -12.94 -1.88 13.96
CA ARG A 199 -13.38 -0.48 14.04
C ARG A 199 -12.28 0.51 13.64
N GLN A 200 -11.03 0.25 14.01
CA GLN A 200 -9.89 1.10 13.60
C GLN A 200 -9.61 0.96 12.10
N ILE A 201 -9.62 -0.28 11.57
CA ILE A 201 -9.40 -0.54 10.13
C ILE A 201 -10.46 0.15 9.28
N ASN A 202 -11.74 0.06 9.65
CA ASN A 202 -12.83 0.69 8.90
C ASN A 202 -12.80 2.22 8.93
N ALA A 203 -12.13 2.82 9.91
CA ALA A 203 -11.95 4.26 9.98
C ALA A 203 -10.87 4.76 8.98
N ILE A 204 -10.08 3.85 8.41
CA ILE A 204 -9.08 4.14 7.37
C ILE A 204 -9.76 3.90 6.01
N PRO A 205 -10.05 4.95 5.22
CA PRO A 205 -10.81 4.82 3.97
C PRO A 205 -10.20 3.82 3.00
N GLU A 206 -8.86 3.79 2.90
CA GLU A 206 -8.10 2.91 2.03
C GLU A 206 -8.29 1.43 2.39
N TRP A 207 -8.57 1.11 3.67
CA TRP A 207 -8.66 -0.26 4.18
C TRP A 207 -10.08 -0.70 4.54
N SER A 208 -11.07 0.18 4.32
CA SER A 208 -12.48 -0.09 4.64
C SER A 208 -13.07 -1.33 3.94
N HIS A 209 -12.45 -1.78 2.85
CA HIS A 209 -12.85 -2.96 2.08
C HIS A 209 -12.22 -4.27 2.58
N LEU A 210 -11.29 -4.21 3.55
CA LEU A 210 -10.55 -5.37 4.06
C LEU A 210 -11.33 -6.18 5.10
N GLN A 211 -12.45 -5.63 5.60
CA GLN A 211 -13.31 -6.37 6.51
C GLN A 211 -13.98 -7.53 5.76
N PRO A 212 -13.85 -8.78 6.28
CA PRO A 212 -14.54 -9.94 5.70
C PRO A 212 -16.06 -9.91 5.92
#